data_AF-A0A7D9IDL8-F1
#
_entry.id   AF-A0A7D9IDL8-F1
#
_cell.length_a   1.000
_cell.length_b   1.000
_cell.length_c   1.000
_cell.angle_alpha   90.00
_cell.angle_beta   90.00
_cell.angle_gamma   90.00
#
_symmetry.space_group_name_H-M   'P 1'
#
loop_
_entity.id
_entity.type
_entity.pdbx_description
1 polymer ?
#
loop_
_entity_poly.entity_id
_entity_poly.type
_entity_poly.pdbx_seq_one_letter_code
_entity_poly.pdbx_strand_id
1 'polypeptide(L)'
;MDEFKEFAKPPNWPKPVNELDTTEESNNGFQNQEFIVWMRTAAFPKFRKPYRKVVHENDFGDGLPKGKYWLHINYNYPVTKFDGEKRFIISNTSWLGGKNSFLGIAYLVVGSISGFMSGVFFYVHLKVKSSADPQNLLLGDDSN
;
A
#
# COMPACT_ATOMS: atom_id res chain seq x y z
N MET A 1 16.30 -33.75 -3.30
CA MET A 1 17.67 -33.41 -2.84
C MET A 1 18.72 -33.47 -3.96
N ASP A 2 18.50 -34.19 -5.06
CA ASP A 2 19.51 -34.35 -6.13
C ASP A 2 19.44 -33.33 -7.28
N GLU A 3 18.36 -32.56 -7.39
CA GLU A 3 18.07 -31.69 -8.54
C GLU A 3 19.04 -30.51 -8.71
N PHE A 4 19.74 -30.09 -7.65
CA PHE A 4 20.65 -28.95 -7.67
C PHE A 4 22.13 -29.33 -7.63
N LYS A 5 22.48 -30.62 -7.66
CA LYS A 5 23.88 -31.09 -7.52
C LYS A 5 24.80 -30.64 -8.65
N GLU A 6 24.25 -30.45 -9.85
CA GLU A 6 25.00 -30.01 -11.03
C GLU A 6 25.13 -28.49 -11.14
N PHE A 7 24.42 -27.73 -10.29
CA PHE A 7 24.39 -26.27 -10.35
C PHE A 7 25.24 -25.64 -9.26
N ALA A 8 26.04 -24.65 -9.63
CA ALA A 8 26.79 -23.84 -8.68
C ALA A 8 25.90 -22.76 -8.05
N LYS A 9 26.16 -22.46 -6.78
CA LYS A 9 25.52 -21.33 -6.10
C LYS A 9 25.99 -19.99 -6.69
N PRO A 10 25.16 -18.92 -6.64
CA PRO A 10 25.60 -17.61 -7.07
C PRO A 10 26.78 -17.08 -6.23
N PRO A 11 27.64 -16.19 -6.79
CA PRO A 11 28.91 -15.79 -6.16
C PRO A 11 28.78 -15.22 -4.74
N ASN A 12 27.73 -14.42 -4.48
CA ASN A 12 27.54 -13.75 -3.20
C ASN A 12 26.59 -14.50 -2.25
N TRP A 13 26.26 -15.75 -2.55
CA TRP A 13 25.35 -16.54 -1.71
C TRP A 13 26.15 -17.35 -0.68
N PRO A 14 25.88 -17.18 0.62
CA PRO A 14 26.56 -17.96 1.65
C PRO A 14 26.18 -19.44 1.55
N LYS A 15 24.90 -19.73 1.24
CA LYS A 15 24.32 -21.07 1.13
C LYS A 15 23.66 -21.28 -0.22
N PRO A 16 23.57 -22.52 -0.73
CA PRO A 16 22.82 -22.83 -1.93
C PRO A 16 21.30 -22.74 -1.69
N VAL A 17 20.52 -22.71 -2.79
CA VAL A 17 19.06 -22.46 -2.75
C VAL A 17 18.28 -23.57 -2.02
N ASN A 18 18.81 -24.79 -1.99
CA ASN A 18 18.24 -25.95 -1.30
C ASN A 18 18.45 -25.94 0.22
N GLU A 19 19.27 -25.04 0.76
CA GLU A 19 19.62 -24.95 2.19
C GLU A 19 19.34 -23.56 2.78
N LEU A 20 18.33 -22.87 2.24
CA LEU A 20 17.94 -21.53 2.69
C LEU A 20 17.24 -21.57 4.05
N ASP A 21 16.37 -22.54 4.27
CA ASP A 21 15.62 -22.77 5.50
C ASP A 21 15.97 -24.13 6.11
N THR A 22 16.49 -24.13 7.33
CA THR A 22 16.87 -25.36 8.06
C THR A 22 15.74 -25.89 8.94
N THR A 23 14.65 -25.14 9.08
CA THR A 23 13.52 -25.47 9.96
C THR A 23 12.36 -26.09 9.19
N GLU A 24 12.11 -25.62 7.97
CA GLU A 24 11.04 -26.13 7.10
C GLU A 24 11.61 -26.60 5.76
N GLU A 25 11.59 -27.90 5.51
CA GLU A 25 12.10 -28.48 4.26
C GLU A 25 11.29 -28.01 3.04
N SER A 26 10.00 -27.76 3.21
CA SER A 26 9.10 -27.22 2.17
C SER A 26 9.40 -25.77 1.79
N ASN A 27 10.10 -25.00 2.64
CA ASN A 27 10.46 -23.60 2.37
C ASN A 27 11.87 -23.47 1.78
N ASN A 28 12.27 -24.39 0.89
CA ASN A 28 13.57 -24.39 0.22
C ASN A 28 13.45 -24.34 -1.31
N GLY A 29 14.58 -24.16 -1.98
CA GLY A 29 14.63 -24.08 -3.44
C GLY A 29 13.91 -22.84 -3.96
N PHE A 30 13.32 -22.96 -5.14
CA PHE A 30 12.53 -21.88 -5.75
C PHE A 30 11.15 -21.68 -5.12
N GLN A 31 10.77 -22.54 -4.17
CA GLN A 31 9.53 -22.41 -3.40
C GLN A 31 9.72 -21.58 -2.14
N ASN A 32 10.97 -21.23 -1.79
CA ASN A 32 11.26 -20.40 -0.63
C ASN A 32 10.54 -19.03 -0.73
N GLN A 33 9.73 -18.72 0.28
CA GLN A 33 8.86 -17.54 0.27
C GLN A 33 9.66 -16.23 0.24
N GLU A 34 10.72 -16.14 1.06
CA GLU A 34 11.56 -14.94 1.14
C GLU A 34 12.27 -14.67 -0.18
N PHE A 35 12.75 -15.72 -0.84
CA PHE A 35 13.37 -15.66 -2.14
C PHE A 35 12.39 -15.17 -3.21
N ILE A 36 11.18 -15.74 -3.27
CA ILE A 36 10.13 -15.31 -4.22
C ILE A 36 9.78 -13.84 -4.03
N VAL A 37 9.66 -13.38 -2.77
CA VAL A 37 9.39 -11.96 -2.46
C VAL A 37 10.51 -11.04 -2.97
N TRP A 38 11.75 -11.50 -2.86
CA TRP A 38 12.93 -10.77 -3.32
C TRP A 38 13.01 -10.71 -4.86
N MET A 39 12.68 -11.82 -5.54
CA MET A 39 12.71 -11.90 -7.00
C MET A 39 11.68 -10.99 -7.69
N ARG A 40 10.60 -10.61 -7.00
CA ARG A 40 9.67 -9.58 -7.51
C ARG A 40 10.40 -8.24 -7.59
N THR A 41 10.60 -7.69 -8.78
CA THR A 41 11.24 -6.38 -8.93
C THR A 41 10.39 -5.27 -8.32
N ALA A 42 11.04 -4.27 -7.71
CA ALA A 42 10.36 -3.09 -7.19
C ALA A 42 10.36 -1.97 -8.24
N ALA A 43 9.25 -1.22 -8.33
CA ALA A 43 9.14 -0.12 -9.29
C ALA A 43 9.94 1.14 -8.89
N PHE A 44 10.29 1.27 -7.61
CA PHE A 44 10.93 2.47 -7.05
C PHE A 44 12.17 2.11 -6.22
N PRO A 45 13.16 3.02 -6.10
CA PRO A 45 14.39 2.78 -5.32
C PRO A 45 14.11 2.64 -3.82
N LYS A 46 13.09 3.33 -3.31
CA LYS A 46 12.59 3.15 -1.94
C LYS A 46 11.44 2.17 -1.96
N PHE A 47 11.73 0.92 -1.60
CA PHE A 47 10.74 -0.15 -1.58
C PHE A 47 10.69 -0.85 -0.23
N ARG A 48 9.58 -1.56 0.01
CA ARG A 48 9.37 -2.37 1.20
C ARG A 48 9.02 -3.79 0.76
N LYS A 49 9.56 -4.79 1.45
CA LYS A 49 9.31 -6.21 1.19
C LYS A 49 8.77 -6.84 2.48
N PRO A 50 7.66 -7.58 2.43
CA PRO A 50 7.18 -8.32 3.59
C PRO A 50 8.19 -9.43 3.92
N TYR A 51 8.51 -9.59 5.19
CA TYR A 51 9.38 -10.68 5.66
C TYR A 51 8.56 -11.75 6.37
N ARG A 52 7.76 -11.37 7.37
CA ARG A 52 6.84 -12.25 8.08
C ARG A 52 5.50 -11.55 8.31
N LYS A 53 4.45 -12.35 8.49
CA LYS A 53 3.13 -11.91 8.93
C LYS A 53 2.83 -12.52 10.30
N VAL A 54 2.19 -11.76 11.17
CA VAL A 54 1.59 -12.33 12.38
C VAL A 54 0.25 -12.92 11.96
N VAL A 55 0.05 -14.22 12.22
CA VAL A 55 -1.22 -14.89 11.95
C VAL A 55 -2.17 -14.56 13.09
N HIS A 56 -3.39 -14.12 12.77
CA HIS A 56 -4.42 -13.75 13.73
C HIS A 56 -5.11 -15.01 14.30
N GLU A 57 -4.34 -15.82 15.02
CA GLU A 57 -4.80 -17.06 15.65
C GLU A 57 -4.36 -17.10 17.11
N ASN A 58 -5.14 -17.78 17.95
CA ASN A 58 -4.88 -17.95 19.39
C ASN A 58 -4.59 -16.61 20.10
N ASP A 59 -3.44 -16.51 20.75
CA ASP A 59 -2.99 -15.34 21.52
C ASP A 59 -2.80 -14.07 20.67
N PHE A 60 -2.81 -14.17 19.34
CA PHE A 60 -2.67 -13.06 18.40
C PHE A 60 -3.97 -12.72 17.66
N GLY A 61 -5.13 -13.17 18.13
CA GLY A 61 -6.43 -12.90 17.50
C GLY A 61 -6.64 -11.41 17.18
N ASP A 62 -6.37 -10.53 18.15
CA ASP A 62 -6.48 -9.08 18.00
C ASP A 62 -5.18 -8.40 17.49
N GLY A 63 -4.21 -9.20 17.06
CA GLY A 63 -2.90 -8.76 16.59
C GLY A 63 -1.82 -8.84 17.67
N LEU A 64 -0.74 -8.07 17.49
CA LEU A 64 0.39 -8.09 18.42
C LEU A 64 0.01 -7.37 19.73
N PRO A 65 -0.02 -8.05 20.90
CA PRO A 65 -0.45 -7.44 22.15
C PRO A 65 0.51 -6.34 22.61
N LYS A 66 0.05 -5.47 23.52
CA LYS A 66 0.90 -4.41 24.06
C LYS A 66 1.94 -5.01 24.99
N GLY A 67 3.21 -4.91 24.62
CA GLY A 67 4.31 -5.48 25.40
C GLY A 67 5.67 -4.96 24.98
N LYS A 68 6.71 -5.44 25.68
CA LYS A 68 8.10 -5.21 25.28
C LYS A 68 8.54 -6.34 24.37
N TYR A 69 9.00 -5.98 23.19
CA TYR A 69 9.50 -6.90 22.18
C TYR A 69 10.98 -6.62 21.91
N TRP A 70 11.74 -7.68 21.74
CA TRP A 70 13.15 -7.61 21.36
C TRP A 70 13.31 -8.15 19.95
N LEU A 71 13.92 -7.35 19.08
CA LEU A 71 14.19 -7.73 17.70
C LEU A 71 15.70 -7.93 17.53
N HIS A 72 16.10 -9.16 17.20
CA HIS A 72 17.48 -9.49 16.88
C HIS A 72 17.65 -9.58 15.36
N ILE A 73 18.60 -8.84 14.80
CA ILE A 73 18.86 -8.79 13.36
C ILE A 73 20.33 -9.13 13.11
N ASN A 74 20.56 -10.18 12.32
CA ASN A 74 21.89 -10.52 11.82
C ASN A 74 22.24 -9.68 10.58
N TYR A 75 23.32 -8.89 10.67
CA TYR A 75 23.69 -7.92 9.62
C TYR A 75 24.52 -8.57 8.50
N ASN A 76 23.84 -9.26 7.56
CA ASN A 76 24.49 -10.03 6.49
C ASN A 76 24.54 -9.34 5.11
N TYR A 77 24.07 -8.09 5.00
CA TYR A 77 24.01 -7.38 3.72
C TYR A 77 24.42 -5.91 3.92
N PRO A 78 25.70 -5.54 3.76
CA PRO A 78 26.15 -4.16 3.94
C PRO A 78 25.65 -3.25 2.83
N VAL A 79 25.09 -2.10 3.20
CA VAL A 79 24.56 -1.08 2.26
C VAL A 79 25.44 0.18 2.16
N THR A 80 26.51 0.24 2.95
CA THR A 80 27.39 1.40 3.07
C THR A 80 28.14 1.74 1.79
N LYS A 81 28.43 0.73 0.94
CA LYS A 81 29.15 0.92 -0.33
C LYS A 81 28.38 1.78 -1.35
N PHE A 82 27.08 1.92 -1.20
CA PHE A 82 26.21 2.68 -2.10
C PHE A 82 25.34 3.69 -1.34
N ASP A 83 25.76 4.06 -0.12
CA ASP A 83 25.07 5.02 0.74
C ASP A 83 23.57 4.69 0.94
N GLY A 84 23.26 3.40 1.05
CA GLY A 84 21.91 2.91 1.23
C GLY A 84 21.48 2.91 2.69
N GLU A 85 20.18 3.13 2.93
CA GLU A 85 19.57 2.97 4.25
C GLU A 85 18.70 1.72 4.32
N LYS A 86 18.64 1.11 5.52
CA LYS A 86 17.71 0.02 5.82
C LYS A 86 16.85 0.37 7.01
N ARG A 87 15.59 -0.02 6.94
CA ARG A 87 14.62 0.20 8.01
C ARG A 87 13.78 -1.05 8.18
N PHE A 88 13.56 -1.45 9.43
CA PHE A 88 12.57 -2.46 9.79
C PHE A 88 11.29 -1.74 10.24
N ILE A 89 10.14 -2.19 9.73
CA ILE A 89 8.85 -1.54 9.98
C ILE A 89 7.84 -2.63 10.31
N ILE A 90 7.17 -2.48 11.44
CA ILE A 90 5.98 -3.27 11.79
C ILE A 90 4.76 -2.43 11.42
N SER A 91 3.84 -3.00 10.66
CA SER A 91 2.62 -2.32 10.25
C SER A 91 1.45 -3.29 10.16
N ASN A 92 0.28 -2.86 10.60
CA ASN A 92 -0.97 -3.58 10.36
C ASN A 92 -1.49 -3.24 8.96
N THR A 93 -1.99 -4.25 8.26
CA THR A 93 -2.69 -4.08 6.98
C THR A 93 -4.18 -3.92 7.25
N SER A 94 -4.79 -2.86 6.73
CA SER A 94 -6.25 -2.69 6.71
C SER A 94 -6.82 -3.18 5.39
N TRP A 95 -8.15 -3.22 5.27
CA TRP A 95 -8.85 -3.58 4.03
C TRP A 95 -8.38 -2.75 2.81
N LEU A 96 -8.10 -1.46 3.01
CA LEU A 96 -7.59 -0.56 1.97
C LEU A 96 -6.05 -0.61 1.82
N GLY A 97 -5.39 -1.55 2.48
CA GLY A 97 -3.94 -1.72 2.51
C GLY A 97 -3.28 -1.02 3.69
N GLY A 98 -2.05 -0.56 3.48
CA GLY A 98 -1.29 0.20 4.47
C GLY A 98 -1.75 1.66 4.59
N LYS A 99 -1.14 2.41 5.52
CA LYS A 99 -1.42 3.84 5.70
C LYS A 99 -1.14 4.63 4.40
N ASN A 100 -2.19 5.03 3.69
CA ASN A 100 -2.11 5.85 2.48
C ASN A 100 -3.14 6.99 2.50
N SER A 101 -2.70 8.17 2.96
CA SER A 101 -3.56 9.37 3.00
C SER A 101 -3.81 9.98 1.62
N PHE A 102 -3.01 9.64 0.60
CA PHE A 102 -3.12 10.23 -0.73
C PHE A 102 -4.48 9.96 -1.36
N LEU A 103 -4.94 8.71 -1.28
CA LEU A 103 -6.20 8.30 -1.89
C LEU A 103 -7.39 9.06 -1.28
N GLY A 104 -7.43 9.17 0.05
CA GLY A 104 -8.48 9.93 0.75
C GLY A 104 -8.48 11.42 0.38
N ILE A 105 -7.29 12.04 0.32
CA ILE A 105 -7.16 13.44 -0.09
C ILE A 105 -7.61 13.63 -1.54
N ALA A 106 -7.23 12.73 -2.45
CA ALA A 106 -7.63 12.79 -3.85
C ALA A 106 -9.16 12.76 -4.00
N TYR A 107 -9.85 11.86 -3.30
CA TYR A 107 -11.31 11.80 -3.30
C TYR A 107 -11.96 13.07 -2.73
N LEU A 108 -11.42 13.62 -1.65
CA LEU A 108 -11.93 14.86 -1.05
C LEU A 108 -11.79 16.06 -2.01
N VAL A 109 -10.66 16.18 -2.70
CA VAL A 109 -10.42 17.26 -3.66
C VAL A 109 -11.37 17.14 -4.85
N VAL A 110 -11.45 15.97 -5.47
CA VAL A 110 -12.34 15.74 -6.62
C VAL A 110 -13.80 15.95 -6.23
N GLY A 111 -14.23 15.43 -5.08
CA GLY A 111 -15.59 15.59 -4.55
C GLY A 111 -15.95 17.04 -4.28
N SER A 112 -15.00 17.82 -3.76
CA SER A 112 -15.20 19.25 -3.47
C SER A 112 -15.33 20.08 -4.76
N ILE A 113 -14.52 19.79 -5.78
CA ILE A 113 -14.63 20.44 -7.10
C ILE A 113 -15.98 20.11 -7.75
N SER A 114 -16.38 18.83 -7.76
CA SER A 114 -17.66 18.42 -8.35
C SER A 114 -18.86 18.98 -7.58
N GLY A 115 -18.79 19.03 -6.25
CA GLY A 115 -19.84 19.59 -5.41
C GLY A 115 -20.00 21.09 -5.62
N PHE A 116 -18.89 21.83 -5.72
CA PHE A 116 -18.91 23.26 -6.04
C PHE A 116 -19.54 23.52 -7.41
N MET A 117 -19.12 22.79 -8.44
CA MET A 117 -19.71 22.90 -9.79
C MET A 117 -21.21 22.58 -9.78
N SER A 118 -21.62 21.53 -9.07
CA SER A 118 -23.04 21.17 -8.92
C SER A 118 -23.84 22.29 -8.25
N GLY A 119 -23.31 22.91 -7.20
CA GLY A 119 -23.95 24.05 -6.53
C GLY A 119 -24.12 25.27 -7.43
N VAL A 120 -23.08 25.60 -8.23
CA VAL A 120 -23.16 26.70 -9.21
C VAL A 120 -24.23 26.43 -10.26
N PHE A 121 -24.24 25.24 -10.86
CA PHE A 121 -25.26 24.88 -11.84
C PHE A 121 -26.67 24.85 -11.26
N PHE A 122 -26.82 24.36 -10.04
CA PHE A 122 -28.10 24.36 -9.33
C PHE A 122 -28.60 25.79 -9.06
N TYR A 123 -27.72 26.69 -8.60
CA TYR A 123 -28.05 28.10 -8.40
C TYR A 123 -28.50 28.78 -9.70
N VAL A 124 -27.75 28.60 -10.79
CA VAL A 124 -28.11 29.15 -12.11
C VAL A 124 -29.46 28.59 -12.58
N HIS A 125 -29.70 27.29 -12.42
CA HIS A 125 -30.97 26.66 -12.82
C HIS A 125 -32.16 27.24 -12.03
N LEU A 126 -32.01 27.46 -10.72
CA LEU A 126 -33.06 28.08 -9.91
C LEU A 126 -33.34 29.53 -10.32
N LYS A 127 -32.30 30.31 -10.64
CA LYS A 127 -32.46 31.69 -11.14
C LYS A 127 -33.18 31.72 -12.48
N VAL A 128 -32.77 30.89 -13.44
CA VAL A 128 -33.43 30.79 -14.76
C VAL A 128 -34.89 30.37 -14.60
N LYS A 129 -35.18 29.37 -13.76
CA LYS A 129 -36.56 28.93 -13.50
C LYS A 129 -37.41 30.02 -12.85
N SER A 130 -36.86 30.77 -11.90
CA SER A 130 -37.54 31.90 -11.25
C SER A 130 -37.82 33.05 -12.22
N SER A 131 -36.93 33.33 -13.16
CA SER A 131 -37.13 34.35 -14.19
C SER A 131 -38.09 33.89 -15.30
N ALA A 132 -38.22 32.59 -15.53
CA ALA A 132 -39.17 32.01 -16.48
C ALA A 132 -40.57 31.78 -15.88
N ASP A 133 -40.80 32.15 -14.62
CA ASP A 133 -42.10 32.03 -13.97
C ASP A 133 -43.07 33.08 -14.56
N PRO A 134 -44.20 32.69 -15.18
CA PRO A 134 -45.10 33.61 -15.89
C PRO A 134 -45.62 34.76 -15.01
N GLN A 135 -45.67 34.60 -13.69
CA GLN A 135 -46.08 35.66 -12.77
C GLN A 135 -45.07 36.83 -12.67
N ASN A 136 -43.78 36.58 -12.88
CA ASN A 136 -42.74 37.63 -12.93
C ASN A 136 -42.67 38.32 -14.30
N LEU A 137 -43.06 37.64 -15.38
CA LEU A 137 -43.17 38.26 -16.71
C LEU A 137 -44.32 39.28 -16.76
N LEU A 138 -45.45 38.98 -16.10
CA LEU A 138 -46.62 39.87 -16.08
C LEU A 138 -46.40 41.14 -15.26
N LEU A 139 -45.49 41.14 -14.27
CA LEU A 139 -45.16 42.33 -13.47
C LEU A 139 -44.03 43.18 -14.06
N GLY A 140 -43.26 42.66 -15.02
CA GLY A 140 -42.15 43.37 -15.66
C GLY A 140 -42.57 44.23 -16.86
N ASP A 141 -43.73 43.95 -17.46
CA ASP A 141 -44.24 44.64 -18.66
C ASP A 141 -45.04 45.92 -18.32
N ASP A 142 -45.55 46.04 -17.09
CA ASP A 142 -46.38 47.18 -16.63
C ASP A 142 -45.56 48.43 -16.20
N SER A 143 -44.26 48.50 -16.50
CA SER A 143 -43.35 49.55 -16.00
C SER A 143 -42.64 50.40 -17.06
N ASN A 144 -43.11 50.39 -18.32
CA ASN A 144 -42.69 51.32 -19.38
C ASN A 144 -43.84 52.23 -19.84
#